data_AF-A0A3D5GJU8-F1
#
_entry.id   AF-A0A3D5GJU8-F1
#
_cell.length_a   1.000
_cell.length_b   1.000
_cell.length_c   1.000
_cell.angle_alpha   90.00
_cell.angle_beta   90.00
_cell.angle_gamma   90.00
#
_symmetry.space_group_name_H-M   'P 1'
#
loop_
_entity.id
_entity.type
_entity.pdbx_description
1 polymer ?
#
loop_
_entity_poly.entity_id
_entity_poly.type
_entity_poly.pdbx_seq_one_letter_code
_entity_poly.pdbx_strand_id
1 'polypeptide(L)'
;MAFCLVGGRARVTGIGEVVESLPFEQRTFTLLMPPVGCPTPAVYRRWDEMGCPTGDHGNDLEPAAVDLVPDLVRWRDELGYATGRRPQLAGSGSTWFVEGSYPGDGRRVVRTVPSTTSS
;
A
#
# COMPACT_ATOMS: atom_id res chain seq x y z
N MET A 1 -2.71 8.89 14.38
CA MET A 1 -3.47 7.68 13.96
C MET A 1 -4.97 7.93 14.16
N ALA A 2 -5.58 8.78 13.33
CA ALA A 2 -7.03 9.06 13.41
C ALA A 2 -7.85 8.00 12.64
N PHE A 3 -7.34 7.51 11.51
CA PHE A 3 -8.05 6.55 10.66
C PHE A 3 -8.32 5.18 11.31
N CYS A 4 -7.38 4.64 12.11
CA CYS A 4 -7.55 3.36 12.80
C CYS A 4 -8.73 3.34 13.79
N LEU A 5 -9.23 4.51 14.20
CA LEU A 5 -10.37 4.65 15.11
C LEU A 5 -11.71 4.73 14.36
N VAL A 6 -11.70 5.17 13.10
CA VAL A 6 -12.92 5.34 12.27
C VAL A 6 -13.19 4.10 11.43
N GLY A 7 -12.13 3.47 10.90
CA GLY A 7 -12.26 2.33 9.98
C GLY A 7 -12.97 2.68 8.67
N GLY A 8 -13.31 1.66 7.89
CA GLY A 8 -14.02 1.84 6.61
C GLY A 8 -13.12 2.39 5.49
N ARG A 9 -13.73 3.14 4.58
CA ARG A 9 -13.03 3.80 3.47
C ARG A 9 -13.07 5.30 3.73
N ALA A 10 -11.92 5.96 3.67
CA ALA A 10 -11.84 7.39 3.87
C ALA A 10 -10.78 7.99 2.95
N ARG A 11 -10.97 9.27 2.61
CA ARG A 11 -9.90 10.11 2.11
C ARG A 11 -9.21 10.72 3.34
N VAL A 12 -7.91 10.49 3.45
CA VAL A 12 -7.10 11.04 4.55
C VAL A 12 -6.13 12.07 3.97
N THR A 13 -6.11 13.27 4.53
CA THR A 13 -5.24 14.38 4.12
C THR A 13 -4.47 14.97 5.32
N GLY A 14 -3.62 15.96 5.07
CA GLY A 14 -2.65 16.44 6.06
C GLY A 14 -1.51 15.44 6.25
N ILE A 15 -1.10 15.21 7.49
CA ILE A 15 -0.18 14.14 7.91
C ILE A 15 -0.90 12.86 8.36
N GLY A 16 -2.21 12.76 8.13
CA GLY A 16 -3.03 11.62 8.57
C GLY A 16 -4.09 11.95 9.63
N GLU A 17 -4.34 13.24 9.89
CA GLU A 17 -5.24 13.76 10.92
C GLU A 17 -6.61 14.17 10.38
N VAL A 18 -6.71 14.56 9.10
CA VAL A 18 -7.98 14.95 8.48
C VAL A 18 -8.58 13.72 7.78
N VAL A 19 -9.70 13.21 8.31
CA VAL A 19 -10.37 12.00 7.81
C VAL A 19 -11.75 12.37 7.26
N GLU A 20 -11.94 12.19 5.97
CA GLU A 20 -13.24 12.32 5.28
C GLU A 20 -13.76 10.93 4.92
N SER A 21 -14.85 10.50 5.55
CA SER A 21 -15.47 9.20 5.27
C SER A 21 -16.01 9.15 3.84
N LEU A 22 -15.73 8.04 3.14
CA LEU A 22 -16.24 7.75 1.81
C LEU A 22 -17.24 6.59 1.85
N PRO A 23 -18.19 6.52 0.91
CA PRO A 23 -19.09 5.37 0.79
C PRO A 23 -18.31 4.06 0.67
N PHE A 24 -18.83 3.03 1.30
CA PHE A 24 -18.31 1.67 1.14
C PHE A 24 -18.38 1.27 -0.33
N GLU A 25 -17.28 0.69 -0.81
CA GLU A 25 -17.22 0.03 -2.10
C GLU A 25 -16.67 -1.38 -1.90
N GLN A 26 -17.41 -2.37 -2.41
CA GLN A 26 -16.93 -3.73 -2.43
C GLN A 26 -15.84 -3.87 -3.49
N ARG A 27 -14.63 -4.18 -3.05
CA ARG A 27 -13.47 -4.40 -3.91
C ARG A 27 -12.73 -5.65 -3.44
N THR A 28 -12.06 -6.29 -4.39
CA THR A 28 -11.21 -7.46 -4.13
C THR A 28 -9.78 -7.08 -4.46
N PHE A 29 -8.84 -7.44 -3.60
CA PHE A 29 -7.42 -7.20 -3.80
C PHE A 29 -6.63 -8.48 -3.60
N THR A 30 -5.50 -8.58 -4.27
CA THR A 30 -4.47 -9.59 -4.01
C THR A 30 -3.26 -8.90 -3.40
N LEU A 31 -2.86 -9.34 -2.21
CA LEU A 31 -1.69 -8.84 -1.48
C LEU A 31 -0.53 -9.82 -1.62
N LEU A 32 0.68 -9.30 -1.78
CA LEU A 32 1.94 -10.04 -1.63
C LEU A 32 2.74 -9.38 -0.51
N MET A 33 3.00 -10.13 0.56
CA MET A 33 3.71 -9.67 1.75
C MET A 33 5.10 -10.31 1.77
N PRO A 34 6.13 -9.64 1.23
CA PRO A 34 7.47 -10.18 1.19
C PRO A 34 8.11 -10.20 2.59
N PRO A 35 9.02 -11.16 2.87
CA PRO A 35 9.76 -11.23 4.13
C PRO A 35 10.92 -10.21 4.17
N VAL A 36 10.66 -8.95 3.80
CA VAL A 36 11.63 -7.86 3.82
C VAL A 36 11.15 -6.74 4.74
N GLY A 37 12.08 -6.15 5.50
CA GLY A 37 11.80 -5.04 6.39
C GLY A 37 11.90 -3.70 5.68
N CYS A 38 10.88 -2.85 5.84
CA CYS A 38 10.91 -1.45 5.41
C CYS A 38 10.66 -0.55 6.62
N PRO A 39 11.72 -0.08 7.31
CA PRO A 39 11.56 0.80 8.46
C PRO A 39 10.97 2.13 8.01
N THR A 40 9.74 2.44 8.44
CA THR A 40 9.02 3.65 8.03
C THR A 40 9.86 4.94 8.19
N PRO A 41 10.55 5.19 9.32
CA PRO A 41 11.37 6.40 9.46
C PRO A 41 12.55 6.48 8.48
N ALA A 42 13.09 5.32 8.04
CA ALA A 42 14.17 5.29 7.07
C ALA A 42 13.66 5.60 5.66
N VAL A 43 12.47 5.11 5.30
CA VAL A 43 11.85 5.41 4.01
C VAL A 43 11.50 6.89 3.89
N TYR A 44 10.92 7.50 4.92
CA TYR A 44 10.63 8.94 4.92
C TYR A 44 11.90 9.79 4.82
N ARG A 45 12.94 9.46 5.59
CA ARG A 45 14.24 10.15 5.49
C ARG A 45 14.82 10.05 4.08
N ARG A 46 14.76 8.86 3.48
CA ARG A 46 15.26 8.65 2.12
C ARG A 46 14.46 9.46 1.10
N TRP A 47 13.14 9.55 1.29
CA TRP A 47 12.27 10.38 0.46
C TRP A 47 12.64 11.87 0.56
N ASP A 48 12.90 12.39 1.77
CA ASP A 48 13.39 13.76 1.98
C ASP A 48 14.74 13.99 1.28
N GLU A 49 15.69 13.04 1.42
CA GLU A 49 17.01 13.09 0.77
C GLU A 49 16.94 13.08 -0.76
N MET A 50 15.90 12.48 -1.34
CA MET A 50 15.63 12.46 -2.77
C MET A 50 14.92 13.72 -3.28
N GLY A 51 14.66 14.70 -2.42
CA GLY A 51 13.97 15.94 -2.78
C GLY A 51 12.45 15.77 -2.87
N CYS A 52 11.88 14.90 -2.05
CA CYS A 52 10.44 14.68 -1.95
C CYS A 52 9.78 14.28 -3.28
N PRO A 53 10.26 13.20 -3.95
CA PRO A 53 9.75 12.81 -5.26
C PRO A 53 8.26 12.45 -5.21
N THR A 54 7.54 12.77 -6.28
CA THR A 54 6.20 12.23 -6.53
C THR A 54 6.31 10.83 -7.11
N GLY A 55 5.46 9.91 -6.65
CA GLY A 55 5.40 8.56 -7.16
C GLY A 55 4.41 8.46 -8.31
N ASP A 56 4.82 7.85 -9.42
CA ASP A 56 4.01 7.84 -10.65
C ASP A 56 2.78 6.91 -10.56
N HIS A 57 2.60 6.19 -9.45
CA HIS A 57 1.61 5.12 -9.32
C HIS A 57 0.89 5.06 -7.98
N GLY A 58 0.57 6.24 -7.44
CA GLY A 58 -0.33 6.38 -6.29
C GLY A 58 0.34 6.30 -4.93
N ASN A 59 1.67 6.27 -4.88
CA ASN A 59 2.44 6.31 -3.64
C ASN A 59 3.78 7.01 -3.83
N ASP A 60 3.90 8.21 -3.26
CA ASP A 60 5.11 9.05 -3.32
C ASP A 60 6.31 8.44 -2.60
N LEU A 61 6.09 7.48 -1.69
CA LEU A 61 7.16 6.78 -0.99
C LEU A 61 7.75 5.63 -1.80
N GLU A 62 7.11 5.19 -2.90
CA GLU A 62 7.58 4.04 -3.70
C GLU A 62 9.03 4.21 -4.19
N PRO A 63 9.45 5.36 -4.78
CA PRO A 63 10.83 5.55 -5.22
C PRO A 63 11.84 5.41 -4.08
N ALA A 64 11.55 6.02 -2.92
CA ALA A 64 12.43 5.98 -1.76
C ALA A 64 12.49 4.59 -1.10
N ALA A 65 11.34 3.89 -1.05
CA ALA A 65 11.29 2.52 -0.53
C ALA A 65 12.08 1.55 -1.41
N VAL A 66 11.95 1.67 -2.73
CA VAL A 66 12.69 0.84 -3.71
C VAL A 66 14.18 1.15 -3.69
N ASP A 67 14.56 2.42 -3.60
CA ASP A 67 15.98 2.81 -3.52
C ASP A 67 16.63 2.29 -2.22
N LEU A 68 15.92 2.41 -1.08
CA LEU A 68 16.39 1.91 0.21
C LEU A 68 16.40 0.38 0.30
N VAL A 69 15.40 -0.29 -0.27
CA VAL A 69 15.21 -1.74 -0.23
C VAL A 69 15.00 -2.28 -1.65
N PRO A 70 16.10 -2.46 -2.43
CA PRO A 70 16.02 -2.88 -3.84
C PRO A 70 15.30 -4.21 -4.07
N ASP A 71 15.32 -5.11 -3.07
CA ASP A 71 14.61 -6.39 -3.12
C ASP A 71 13.09 -6.23 -3.33
N LEU A 72 12.51 -5.08 -2.99
CA LEU A 72 11.10 -4.79 -3.28
C LEU A 72 10.76 -4.89 -4.77
N VAL A 73 11.72 -4.57 -5.65
CA VAL A 73 11.56 -4.64 -7.11
C VAL A 73 11.27 -6.06 -7.56
N ARG A 74 11.99 -7.03 -7.00
CA ARG A 74 11.78 -8.45 -7.31
C ARG A 74 10.34 -8.86 -7.00
N TRP A 75 9.83 -8.50 -5.82
CA TRP A 75 8.49 -8.86 -5.40
C TRP A 75 7.40 -8.12 -6.19
N ARG A 76 7.64 -6.86 -6.55
CA ARG A 76 6.78 -6.12 -7.49
C ARG A 76 6.68 -6.86 -8.81
N ASP A 77 7.81 -7.25 -9.38
CA ASP A 77 7.86 -7.88 -10.69
C ASP A 77 7.23 -9.29 -10.65
N GLU A 78 7.49 -10.08 -9.61
CA GLU A 78 6.83 -11.37 -9.38
C GLU A 78 5.30 -11.25 -9.35
N LEU A 79 4.76 -10.30 -8.57
CA LEU A 79 3.31 -10.06 -8.54
C LEU A 79 2.81 -9.54 -9.89
N GLY A 80 3.59 -8.68 -10.56
CA GLY A 80 3.24 -8.14 -11.85
C GLY A 80 3.11 -9.22 -12.93
N TYR A 81 4.11 -10.10 -13.03
CA TYR A 81 4.10 -11.22 -13.96
C TYR A 81 2.97 -12.21 -13.65
N ALA A 82 2.72 -12.52 -12.37
CA ALA A 82 1.69 -13.47 -11.98
C ALA A 82 0.25 -12.97 -12.24
N THR A 83 0.05 -11.65 -12.35
CA THR A 83 -1.28 -11.04 -12.44
C THR A 83 -1.56 -10.29 -13.74
N GLY A 84 -0.52 -9.97 -14.52
CA GLY A 84 -0.61 -9.11 -15.70
C GLY A 84 -0.99 -7.66 -15.36
N ARG A 85 -0.78 -7.24 -14.12
CA ARG A 85 -1.13 -5.91 -13.59
C ARG A 85 0.11 -5.23 -13.06
N ARG A 86 0.12 -3.90 -13.01
CA ARG A 86 1.18 -3.14 -12.31
C ARG A 86 0.85 -3.07 -10.81
N PRO A 87 1.67 -3.64 -9.91
CA PRO A 87 1.44 -3.52 -8.48
C PRO A 87 1.63 -2.11 -7.95
N GLN A 88 0.98 -1.84 -6.82
CA GLN A 88 1.15 -0.62 -6.03
C GLN A 88 1.72 -0.98 -4.65
N LEU A 89 2.63 -0.14 -4.15
CA LEU A 89 3.21 -0.32 -2.81
C LEU A 89 2.25 0.25 -1.77
N ALA A 90 1.97 -0.50 -0.70
CA ALA A 90 1.18 0.00 0.41
C ALA A 90 2.06 0.79 1.40
N GLY A 91 1.83 2.10 1.51
CA GLY A 91 2.57 2.98 2.43
C GLY A 91 4.08 2.93 2.20
N SER A 92 4.87 2.88 3.27
CA SER A 92 6.33 2.74 3.16
C SER A 92 6.80 1.33 2.78
N GLY A 93 5.89 0.42 2.42
CA GLY A 93 6.18 -0.99 2.20
C GLY A 93 6.15 -1.84 3.48
N SER A 94 6.39 -3.14 3.38
CA SER A 94 6.90 -3.86 2.19
C SER A 94 5.82 -4.53 1.32
N THR A 95 4.53 -4.38 1.67
CA THR A 95 3.42 -5.05 0.97
C THR A 95 3.16 -4.46 -0.41
N TRP A 96 3.07 -5.32 -1.43
CA TRP A 96 2.55 -5.00 -2.76
C TRP A 96 1.11 -5.47 -2.92
N PHE A 97 0.31 -4.74 -3.69
CA PHE A 97 -1.06 -5.13 -4.00
C PHE A 97 -1.50 -4.84 -5.44
N VAL A 98 -2.48 -5.60 -5.90
CA VAL A 98 -3.23 -5.36 -7.14
C VAL A 98 -4.73 -5.55 -6.90
N GLU A 99 -5.57 -4.84 -7.63
CA GLU A 99 -7.01 -5.06 -7.61
C GLU A 99 -7.39 -6.31 -8.42
N GLY A 100 -8.22 -7.18 -7.86
CA GLY A 100 -8.64 -8.46 -8.43
C GLY A 100 -8.25 -9.67 -7.58
N SER A 101 -8.67 -10.85 -8.02
CA SER A 101 -8.45 -12.13 -7.34
C SER A 101 -7.43 -12.97 -8.10
N TYR A 102 -6.20 -13.03 -7.59
CA TYR A 102 -5.09 -13.76 -8.20
C TYR A 102 -4.42 -14.69 -7.18
N PRO A 103 -5.05 -15.83 -6.84
CA PRO A 103 -4.54 -16.73 -5.82
C PRO A 103 -3.21 -17.39 -6.23
N GLY A 104 -2.46 -17.84 -5.22
CA GLY A 104 -1.28 -18.68 -5.36
C GLY A 104 -0.26 -18.39 -4.26
N ASP A 105 0.92 -19.01 -4.37
CA ASP A 105 1.91 -18.98 -3.29
C ASP A 105 2.34 -17.54 -2.92
N GLY A 106 2.47 -17.30 -1.62
CA GLY A 106 2.81 -15.99 -1.05
C GLY A 106 1.73 -14.91 -1.20
N ARG A 107 0.61 -15.20 -1.89
CA ARG A 107 -0.44 -14.22 -2.19
C ARG A 107 -1.69 -14.46 -1.36
N ARG A 108 -2.28 -13.36 -0.89
CA ARG A 108 -3.53 -13.38 -0.13
C ARG A 108 -4.59 -12.57 -0.87
N VAL A 109 -5.67 -13.24 -1.26
CA VAL A 109 -6.87 -12.56 -1.78
C VAL A 109 -7.70 -12.07 -0.60
N VAL A 110 -8.00 -10.78 -0.59
CA VAL A 110 -8.79 -10.10 0.44
C VAL A 110 -9.93 -9.31 -0.19
N ARG A 111 -10.99 -9.08 0.58
CA ARG A 111 -12.15 -8.28 0.16
C ARG A 111 -12.35 -7.15 1.14
N THR A 112 -12.74 -5.98 0.65
CA THR A 112 -13.18 -4.90 1.54
C THR A 112 -14.40 -5.37 2.31
N VAL A 113 -14.46 -4.98 3.59
CA VAL A 113 -15.60 -5.23 4.47
C VAL A 113 -16.24 -3.89 4.83
N PRO A 114 -17.56 -3.83 4.98
CA PRO A 114 -18.22 -2.63 5.51
C PRO A 114 -17.63 -2.27 6.88
N SER A 115 -17.49 -0.98 7.18
CA SER A 115 -17.21 -0.55 8.55
C SER A 115 -18.40 -0.93 9.43
N THR A 116 -18.16 -1.76 10.45
CA THR A 116 -19.11 -1.94 11.55
C THR A 116 -19.11 -0.68 12.39
N THR A 117 -19.99 0.25 12.09
CA THR A 117 -20.32 1.33 13.02
C THR A 117 -21.03 0.69 14.21
N SER A 118 -20.37 0.57 15.36
CA SER A 118 -21.09 0.42 16.62
C SER A 118 -21.74 1.77 16.93
N SER A 119 -23.07 1.75 16.90
CA SER A 119 -24.10 2.71 17.36
C SER A 119 -23.69 4.16 17.63
#